data_AF-A0A1H9VW68-F1
#
_entry.id   AF-A0A1H9VW68-F1
#
_cell.length_a   1.000
_cell.length_b   1.000
_cell.length_c   1.000
_cell.angle_alpha   90.00
_cell.angle_beta   90.00
_cell.angle_gamma   90.00
#
_symmetry.space_group_name_H-M   'P 1'
#
loop_
_entity.id
_entity.type
_entity.pdbx_description
1 polymer ?
#
loop_
_entity_poly.entity_id
_entity_poly.type
_entity_poly.pdbx_seq_one_letter_code
_entity_poly.pdbx_strand_id
1 'polypeptide(L)'
;MKRATVLLILLVLILSACSDTENVQADNNLSVEENVRLEIESALMKIVETPSSSSNPSDYVKASQEEYDYIVGLGNNGLNYTLNKFSISESDGLTEYVMAMACAEILGDLNPVKEWDTGRTWYNKYVSLPAG
;
A
#
# COMPACT_ATOMS: atom_id res chain seq x y z
N MET A 1 60.96 28.90 -9.47
CA MET A 1 60.12 28.68 -10.66
C MET A 1 60.23 27.21 -11.09
N LYS A 2 59.11 26.55 -11.41
CA LYS A 2 58.97 25.18 -12.01
C LYS A 2 58.64 23.97 -11.12
N ARG A 3 58.53 24.05 -9.78
CA ARG A 3 58.09 22.89 -8.95
C ARG A 3 56.66 22.98 -8.44
N ALA A 4 56.15 24.17 -8.16
CA ALA A 4 54.77 24.35 -7.67
C ALA A 4 53.70 24.20 -8.78
N THR A 5 54.06 24.40 -10.05
CA THR A 5 53.12 24.30 -11.17
C THR A 5 52.83 22.87 -11.62
N VAL A 6 53.71 21.90 -11.33
CA VAL A 6 53.48 20.49 -11.71
C VAL A 6 52.46 19.84 -10.78
N LEU A 7 52.40 20.25 -9.51
CA LEU A 7 51.43 19.74 -8.53
C LEU A 7 50.01 20.28 -8.77
N LEU A 8 49.86 21.44 -9.40
CA LEU A 8 48.55 22.03 -9.66
C LEU A 8 47.83 21.39 -10.85
N ILE A 9 48.59 20.83 -11.81
CA ILE A 9 48.02 20.21 -13.03
C ILE A 9 47.51 18.78 -12.75
N LEU A 10 48.04 18.10 -11.73
CA LEU A 10 47.57 16.74 -11.37
C LEU A 10 46.20 16.74 -10.67
N LEU A 11 45.75 17.87 -10.13
CA LEU A 11 44.52 17.95 -9.35
C LEU A 11 43.26 18.18 -10.21
N VAL A 12 43.43 18.47 -11.50
CA VAL A 12 42.32 18.79 -12.43
C VAL A 12 41.78 17.54 -13.16
N LEU A 13 42.48 16.39 -13.09
CA LEU A 13 42.06 15.17 -13.79
C LEU A 13 41.10 14.26 -13.00
N ILE A 14 40.63 14.68 -11.83
CA ILE A 14 39.73 13.86 -10.98
C ILE A 14 38.24 14.22 -11.17
N LEU A 15 37.90 15.13 -12.09
CA LEU A 15 36.51 15.57 -12.32
C LEU A 15 35.79 14.86 -13.49
N SER A 16 36.38 13.81 -14.05
CA SER A 16 35.76 13.04 -15.15
C SER A 16 35.50 11.58 -14.76
N ALA A 17 34.78 11.39 -13.67
CA ALA A 17 34.05 10.16 -13.41
C ALA A 17 32.72 10.50 -12.73
N CYS A 18 31.95 11.41 -13.34
CA CYS A 18 30.50 11.33 -13.18
C CYS A 18 30.10 10.02 -13.86
N SER A 19 30.00 8.96 -13.06
CA SER A 19 29.18 7.82 -13.45
C SER A 19 27.78 8.36 -13.61
N ASP A 20 27.28 8.38 -14.84
CA ASP A 20 25.84 8.48 -15.10
C ASP A 20 25.18 7.32 -14.34
N THR A 21 24.71 7.58 -13.13
CA THR A 21 23.71 6.75 -12.44
C THR A 21 22.45 7.57 -12.38
N GLU A 22 21.94 7.93 -13.55
CA GLU A 22 20.54 8.20 -13.71
C GLU A 22 19.87 6.86 -14.10
N ASN A 23 18.89 6.45 -13.29
CA ASN A 23 17.81 5.53 -13.65
C ASN A 23 17.94 4.00 -13.40
N VAL A 24 18.36 3.57 -12.19
CA VAL A 24 18.12 2.18 -11.71
C VAL A 24 17.15 2.11 -10.53
N GLN A 25 16.89 3.23 -9.86
CA GLN A 25 16.10 3.24 -8.62
C GLN A 25 14.60 3.39 -8.84
N ALA A 26 14.17 4.00 -9.95
CA ALA A 26 12.76 4.14 -10.29
C ALA A 26 12.13 2.81 -10.76
N ASP A 27 12.82 2.05 -11.62
CA ASP A 27 12.32 0.79 -12.18
C ASP A 27 12.12 -0.30 -11.10
N ASN A 28 13.04 -0.38 -10.13
CA ASN A 28 12.93 -1.36 -9.04
C ASN A 28 11.76 -1.02 -8.09
N ASN A 29 11.55 0.24 -7.74
CA ASN A 29 10.48 0.64 -6.83
C ASN A 29 9.09 0.41 -7.43
N LEU A 30 8.91 0.71 -8.72
CA LEU A 30 7.65 0.44 -9.44
C LEU A 30 7.31 -1.07 -9.43
N SER A 31 8.31 -1.93 -9.62
CA SER A 31 8.09 -3.39 -9.58
C SER A 31 7.72 -3.88 -8.17
N VAL A 32 8.31 -3.29 -7.13
CA VAL A 32 8.00 -3.66 -5.73
C VAL A 32 6.58 -3.22 -5.37
N GLU A 33 6.18 -2.00 -5.70
CA GLU A 33 4.81 -1.52 -5.45
C GLU A 33 3.77 -2.37 -6.18
N GLU A 34 4.02 -2.72 -7.45
CA GLU A 34 3.11 -3.59 -8.20
C GLU A 34 3.01 -5.00 -7.57
N ASN A 35 4.12 -5.56 -7.11
CA ASN A 35 4.10 -6.86 -6.42
C ASN A 35 3.25 -6.81 -5.14
N VAL A 36 3.40 -5.76 -4.32
CA VAL A 36 2.57 -5.57 -3.11
C VAL A 36 1.09 -5.47 -3.47
N ARG A 37 0.75 -4.74 -4.55
CA ARG A 37 -0.63 -4.62 -5.02
C ARG A 37 -1.22 -5.97 -5.44
N LEU A 38 -0.46 -6.75 -6.21
CA LEU A 38 -0.87 -8.09 -6.63
C LEU A 38 -1.05 -9.05 -5.45
N GLU A 39 -0.18 -8.95 -4.44
CA GLU A 39 -0.29 -9.74 -3.21
C GLU A 39 -1.55 -9.37 -2.41
N ILE A 40 -1.89 -8.08 -2.28
CA ILE A 40 -3.15 -7.64 -1.64
C ILE A 40 -4.37 -8.18 -2.40
N GLU A 41 -4.39 -8.07 -3.74
CA GLU A 41 -5.51 -8.60 -4.55
C GLU A 41 -5.66 -10.12 -4.40
N SER A 42 -4.54 -10.85 -4.39
CA SER A 42 -4.55 -12.30 -4.18
C SER A 42 -5.06 -12.66 -2.80
N ALA A 43 -4.64 -11.93 -1.76
CA ALA A 43 -5.12 -12.11 -0.40
C ALA A 43 -6.64 -11.83 -0.30
N LEU A 44 -7.11 -10.71 -0.84
CA LEU A 44 -8.54 -10.37 -0.88
C LEU A 44 -9.36 -11.45 -1.59
N MET A 45 -8.89 -11.94 -2.75
CA MET A 45 -9.55 -13.00 -3.51
C MET A 45 -9.73 -14.27 -2.67
N LYS A 46 -8.66 -14.73 -2.02
CA LYS A 46 -8.72 -15.92 -1.16
C LYS A 46 -9.70 -15.74 0.01
N ILE A 47 -9.67 -14.57 0.66
CA ILE A 47 -10.57 -14.26 1.77
C ILE A 47 -12.02 -14.35 1.30
N VAL A 48 -12.39 -13.74 0.17
CA VAL A 48 -13.80 -13.73 -0.26
C VAL A 48 -14.28 -15.05 -0.86
N GLU A 49 -13.37 -15.97 -1.17
CA GLU A 49 -13.68 -17.32 -1.65
C GLU A 49 -13.80 -18.36 -0.51
N THR A 50 -13.36 -18.01 0.71
CA THR A 50 -13.28 -18.95 1.85
C THR A 50 -13.90 -18.36 3.12
N PRO A 51 -14.95 -18.97 3.71
CA PRO A 51 -15.60 -20.21 3.29
C PRO A 51 -16.44 -20.02 2.02
N SER A 52 -16.82 -21.12 1.37
CA SER A 52 -17.56 -21.06 0.10
C SER A 52 -18.96 -20.43 0.21
N SER A 53 -19.54 -20.35 1.42
CA SER A 53 -20.79 -19.63 1.68
C SER A 53 -20.95 -19.32 3.17
N SER A 54 -20.98 -18.03 3.50
CA SER A 54 -21.50 -17.51 4.76
C SER A 54 -22.27 -16.21 4.51
N SER A 55 -23.25 -15.91 5.34
CA SER A 55 -23.93 -14.60 5.35
C SER A 55 -23.22 -13.56 6.22
N ASN A 56 -22.20 -13.96 6.97
CA ASN A 56 -21.45 -13.09 7.86
C ASN A 56 -20.03 -12.83 7.30
N PRO A 57 -19.70 -11.60 6.89
CA PRO A 57 -18.36 -11.25 6.40
C PRO A 57 -17.23 -11.59 7.36
N SER A 58 -17.48 -11.57 8.68
CA SER A 58 -16.47 -11.92 9.68
C SER A 58 -16.03 -13.40 9.60
N ASP A 59 -16.88 -14.28 9.07
CA ASP A 59 -16.52 -15.70 8.92
C ASP A 59 -15.48 -15.91 7.83
N TYR A 60 -15.48 -15.08 6.80
CA TYR A 60 -14.49 -15.10 5.72
C TYR A 60 -13.11 -14.69 6.22
N VAL A 61 -13.04 -13.61 7.01
CA VAL A 61 -11.78 -13.20 7.65
C VAL A 61 -11.24 -14.28 8.57
N LYS A 62 -12.09 -14.88 9.42
CA LYS A 62 -11.65 -15.96 10.33
C LYS A 62 -11.14 -17.19 9.59
N ALA A 63 -11.74 -17.52 8.45
CA ALA A 63 -11.34 -18.69 7.66
C ALA A 63 -10.05 -18.46 6.85
N SER A 64 -9.71 -17.21 6.58
CA SER A 64 -8.51 -16.77 5.86
C SER A 64 -7.72 -15.73 6.65
N GLN A 65 -7.47 -16.03 7.93
CA GLN A 65 -6.87 -15.08 8.87
C GLN A 65 -5.45 -14.67 8.45
N GLU A 66 -4.65 -15.58 7.89
CA GLU A 66 -3.29 -15.29 7.45
C GLU A 66 -3.27 -14.24 6.32
N GLU A 67 -4.15 -14.37 5.32
CA GLU A 67 -4.30 -13.39 4.26
C GLU A 67 -4.79 -12.04 4.78
N TYR A 68 -5.71 -12.05 5.74
CA TYR A 68 -6.21 -10.82 6.34
C TYR A 68 -5.12 -10.10 7.16
N ASP A 69 -4.41 -10.85 8.00
CA ASP A 69 -3.29 -10.36 8.80
C ASP A 69 -2.16 -9.81 7.92
N TYR A 70 -1.91 -10.43 6.76
CA TYR A 70 -0.97 -9.93 5.76
C TYR A 70 -1.37 -8.53 5.28
N ILE A 71 -2.64 -8.32 4.88
CA ILE A 71 -3.13 -7.01 4.42
C ILE A 71 -3.01 -5.96 5.53
N VAL A 72 -3.43 -6.29 6.75
CA VAL A 72 -3.35 -5.39 7.91
C VAL A 72 -1.88 -5.06 8.23
N GLY A 73 -0.99 -6.06 8.17
CA GLY A 73 0.44 -5.93 8.44
C GLY A 73 1.19 -4.99 7.49
N LEU A 74 0.64 -4.70 6.30
CA LEU A 74 1.20 -3.71 5.37
C LEU A 74 0.98 -2.25 5.81
N GLY A 75 0.14 -2.00 6.83
CA GLY A 75 -0.09 -0.68 7.40
C GLY A 75 -0.52 0.34 6.34
N ASN A 76 0.21 1.46 6.24
CA ASN A 76 -0.12 2.54 5.30
C ASN A 76 -0.17 2.09 3.84
N ASN A 77 0.64 1.11 3.42
CA ASN A 77 0.59 0.60 2.05
C ASN A 77 -0.73 -0.13 1.80
N GLY A 78 -1.16 -0.97 2.74
CA GLY A 78 -2.46 -1.64 2.70
C GLY A 78 -3.62 -0.66 2.73
N LEU A 79 -3.55 0.35 3.61
CA LEU A 79 -4.57 1.41 3.73
C LEU A 79 -4.71 2.20 2.43
N ASN A 80 -3.61 2.74 1.90
CA ASN A 80 -3.61 3.55 0.68
C ASN A 80 -4.13 2.76 -0.52
N TYR A 81 -3.69 1.52 -0.67
CA TYR A 81 -4.17 0.65 -1.75
C TYR A 81 -5.67 0.40 -1.66
N THR A 82 -6.15 0.03 -0.48
CA THR A 82 -7.54 -0.30 -0.23
C THR A 82 -8.45 0.90 -0.42
N LEU A 83 -8.06 2.09 0.06
CA LEU A 83 -8.78 3.35 -0.19
C LEU A 83 -8.82 3.72 -1.67
N ASN A 84 -7.73 3.51 -2.40
CA ASN A 84 -7.71 3.72 -3.84
C ASN A 84 -8.66 2.73 -4.56
N LYS A 85 -8.67 1.45 -4.15
CA LYS A 85 -9.59 0.44 -4.70
C LYS A 85 -11.06 0.79 -4.44
N PHE A 86 -11.38 1.34 -3.26
CA PHE A 86 -12.71 1.90 -2.99
C PHE A 86 -13.07 3.07 -3.92
N SER A 87 -12.11 3.93 -4.26
CA SER A 87 -12.37 5.13 -5.08
C SER A 87 -12.68 4.84 -6.54
N ILE A 88 -12.24 3.69 -7.06
CA ILE A 88 -12.38 3.32 -8.47
C ILE A 88 -13.59 2.40 -8.74
N SER A 89 -14.37 2.08 -7.71
CA SER A 89 -15.52 1.17 -7.77
C SER A 89 -16.65 1.69 -6.90
N GLU A 90 -17.90 1.51 -7.32
CA GLU A 90 -19.09 1.80 -6.51
C GLU A 90 -19.72 0.52 -5.91
N SER A 91 -19.02 -0.62 -5.99
CA SER A 91 -19.45 -1.88 -5.38
C SER A 91 -19.61 -1.73 -3.86
N ASP A 92 -20.41 -2.63 -3.30
CA ASP A 92 -20.68 -2.73 -1.86
C ASP A 92 -20.94 -4.18 -1.44
N GLY A 93 -20.04 -5.07 -1.86
CA GLY A 93 -20.13 -6.51 -1.60
C GLY A 93 -19.26 -6.96 -0.43
N LEU A 94 -19.05 -8.28 -0.36
CA LEU A 94 -18.17 -8.92 0.61
C LEU A 94 -16.75 -8.36 0.56
N THR A 95 -16.20 -8.15 -0.65
CA THR A 95 -14.88 -7.56 -0.84
C THR A 95 -14.77 -6.19 -0.18
N GLU A 96 -15.73 -5.29 -0.42
CA GLU A 96 -15.75 -3.98 0.22
C GLU A 96 -15.89 -4.05 1.73
N TYR A 97 -16.67 -4.99 2.24
CA TYR A 97 -16.78 -5.19 3.69
C TYR A 97 -15.44 -5.62 4.30
N VAL A 98 -14.75 -6.59 3.69
CA VAL A 98 -13.41 -7.04 4.13
C VAL A 98 -12.39 -5.90 4.06
N MET A 99 -12.42 -5.12 2.99
CA MET A 99 -11.59 -3.93 2.83
C MET A 99 -11.82 -2.90 3.95
N ALA A 100 -13.08 -2.62 4.30
CA ALA A 100 -13.40 -1.70 5.39
C ALA A 100 -12.93 -2.22 6.76
N MET A 101 -13.07 -3.53 7.03
CA MET A 101 -12.53 -4.13 8.25
C MET A 101 -11.01 -3.95 8.31
N ALA A 102 -10.28 -4.25 7.23
CA ALA A 102 -8.83 -4.10 7.19
C ALA A 102 -8.39 -2.64 7.41
N CYS A 103 -9.03 -1.68 6.75
CA CYS A 103 -8.75 -0.26 6.97
C CYS A 103 -9.02 0.17 8.42
N ALA A 104 -10.14 -0.27 9.00
CA ALA A 104 -10.49 0.03 10.38
C ALA A 104 -9.46 -0.52 11.38
N GLU A 105 -8.92 -1.72 11.12
CA GLU A 105 -7.90 -2.34 11.94
C GLU A 105 -6.53 -1.65 11.79
N ILE A 106 -6.11 -1.34 10.57
CA ILE A 106 -4.87 -0.59 10.30
C ILE A 106 -4.88 0.76 11.01
N LEU A 107 -6.02 1.47 10.97
CA LEU A 107 -6.18 2.77 11.61
C LEU A 107 -6.28 2.67 13.14
N GLY A 108 -6.77 1.54 13.67
CA GLY A 108 -6.95 1.32 15.10
C GLY A 108 -7.72 2.46 15.78
N ASP A 109 -7.11 3.05 16.82
CA ASP A 109 -7.70 4.17 17.56
C ASP A 109 -7.92 5.42 16.69
N LEU A 110 -7.10 5.59 15.64
CA LEU A 110 -7.19 6.71 14.70
C LEU A 110 -8.35 6.57 13.72
N ASN A 111 -9.01 5.40 13.66
CA ASN A 111 -10.16 5.21 12.78
C ASN A 111 -11.31 6.15 13.21
N PRO A 112 -11.69 7.14 12.38
CA PRO A 112 -12.73 8.10 12.75
C PRO A 112 -14.15 7.56 12.53
N VAL A 113 -14.30 6.44 11.81
CA VAL A 113 -15.60 5.83 11.51
C VAL A 113 -15.84 4.65 12.44
N LYS A 114 -16.66 4.86 13.47
CA LYS A 114 -16.97 3.84 14.48
C LYS A 114 -18.18 2.97 14.13
N GLU A 115 -19.15 3.52 13.40
CA GLU A 115 -20.41 2.85 13.08
C GLU A 115 -20.61 2.83 11.55
N TRP A 116 -20.86 1.66 10.98
CA TRP A 116 -21.05 1.45 9.55
C TRP A 116 -21.72 0.09 9.29
N ASP A 117 -22.57 0.02 8.28
CA ASP A 117 -23.36 -1.19 7.97
C ASP A 117 -22.74 -2.01 6.83
N THR A 118 -22.03 -1.33 5.93
CA THR A 118 -21.39 -1.91 4.76
C THR A 118 -20.03 -1.29 4.49
N GLY A 119 -19.19 -1.98 3.71
CA GLY A 119 -17.86 -1.46 3.37
C GLY A 119 -17.92 -0.12 2.65
N ARG A 120 -18.89 0.06 1.73
CA ARG A 120 -19.09 1.35 1.06
C ARG A 120 -19.48 2.45 2.04
N THR A 121 -20.36 2.18 3.00
CA THR A 121 -20.76 3.18 3.99
C THR A 121 -19.59 3.59 4.89
N TRP A 122 -18.70 2.65 5.23
CA TRP A 122 -17.46 2.97 5.95
C TRP A 122 -16.59 3.92 5.13
N TYR A 123 -16.31 3.58 3.87
CA TYR A 123 -15.47 4.40 2.99
C TYR A 123 -16.04 5.80 2.79
N ASN A 124 -17.33 5.92 2.48
CA ASN A 124 -17.99 7.21 2.27
C ASN A 124 -17.92 8.10 3.52
N LYS A 125 -18.07 7.52 4.71
CA LYS A 125 -17.87 8.25 5.98
C LYS A 125 -16.41 8.65 6.14
N TYR A 126 -15.48 7.76 5.85
CA TYR A 126 -14.04 8.02 6.00
C TYR A 126 -13.58 9.21 5.12
N VAL A 127 -13.97 9.25 3.85
CA VAL A 127 -13.54 10.31 2.91
C VAL A 127 -14.33 11.62 3.03
N SER A 128 -15.47 11.63 3.72
CA SER A 128 -16.25 12.85 3.94
C SER A 128 -15.80 13.66 5.15
N LEU A 129 -14.90 13.10 5.97
CA LEU A 129 -14.29 13.81 7.07
C LEU A 129 -13.25 14.80 6.54
N PRO A 130 -13.18 16.02 7.10
CA PRO A 130 -12.11 16.94 6.75
C PRO A 130 -10.76 16.27 7.05
N ALA A 131 -9.83 16.36 6.11
CA ALA A 131 -8.44 15.94 6.36
C ALA A 131 -7.97 16.68 7.64
N GLY A 132 -7.67 15.90 8.67
CA GLY A 132 -7.10 16.42 9.92
C GLY A 132 -5.72 17.02 9.68
#